data_AF-A0A939JBV1-F1
#
_entry.id   AF-A0A939JBV1-F1
#
_cell.length_a   1.000
_cell.length_b   1.000
_cell.length_c   1.000
_cell.angle_alpha   90.00
_cell.angle_beta   90.00
_cell.angle_gamma   90.00
#
_symmetry.space_group_name_H-M   'P 1'
#
loop_
_entity.id
_entity.type
_entity.pdbx_description
1 polymer ?
#
loop_
_entity_poly.entity_id
_entity_poly.type
_entity_poly.pdbx_seq_one_letter_code
_entity_poly.pdbx_strand_id
1 'polypeptide(L)'
;MRNLFLITVFLAIALAGCHNQNESEEATTKLPPSLPTASPSLSDSLAQLVKLYLEYPLPLQLSTEVLEKGPGHRSPLAEGQPIPRNFWFLFGEYSTGEDSSMFAVAKLPLPSQKTGLLTRVPGMYMPSKIILFVFDNQTGQVTSTCEVAETFGDAGDVYVRTSNLSWGARQELSIVVSQSNCSPINENLDNITCTDSTLIYESNKGLISLITKRKKTQ
;
A
#
# COMPACT_ATOMS: atom_id res chain seq x y z
N MET A 1 29.53 -37.76 2.84
CA MET A 1 29.79 -37.72 1.38
C MET A 1 29.85 -36.27 0.96
N ARG A 2 31.04 -35.82 0.55
CA ARG A 2 31.36 -34.45 0.08
C ARG A 2 30.79 -34.29 -1.32
N ASN A 3 30.20 -33.16 -1.66
CA ASN A 3 30.22 -32.66 -3.03
C ASN A 3 30.34 -31.14 -3.03
N LEU A 4 31.54 -30.74 -3.44
CA LEU A 4 32.07 -29.40 -3.64
C LEU A 4 32.03 -29.18 -5.15
N PHE A 5 31.29 -28.20 -5.65
CA PHE A 5 31.42 -27.77 -7.05
C PHE A 5 31.50 -26.24 -7.12
N LEU A 6 32.75 -25.78 -7.23
CA LEU A 6 33.13 -24.52 -7.87
C LEU A 6 32.94 -24.67 -9.38
N ILE A 7 32.30 -23.71 -10.05
CA ILE A 7 32.70 -23.26 -11.39
C ILE A 7 32.47 -21.74 -11.50
N THR A 8 33.57 -21.03 -11.68
CA THR A 8 33.71 -19.62 -12.04
C THR A 8 33.81 -19.53 -13.56
N VAL A 9 33.07 -18.64 -14.24
CA VAL A 9 33.46 -18.11 -15.56
C VAL A 9 33.02 -16.64 -15.70
N PHE A 10 34.01 -15.78 -15.93
CA PHE A 10 33.93 -14.38 -16.35
C PHE A 10 33.45 -14.25 -17.80
N LEU A 11 32.65 -13.23 -18.11
CA LEU A 11 32.70 -12.63 -19.43
C LEU A 11 32.42 -11.12 -19.36
N ALA A 12 33.49 -10.34 -19.49
CA ALA A 12 33.46 -8.91 -19.75
C ALA A 12 33.37 -8.70 -21.27
N ILE A 13 32.35 -7.97 -21.73
CA ILE A 13 32.30 -7.44 -23.10
C ILE A 13 32.25 -5.92 -22.99
N ALA A 14 33.40 -5.31 -23.23
CA ALA A 14 33.50 -3.92 -23.61
C ALA A 14 33.37 -3.85 -25.13
N LEU A 15 32.41 -3.08 -25.63
CA LEU A 15 32.44 -2.60 -27.01
C LEU A 15 32.07 -1.12 -27.04
N ALA A 16 33.05 -0.37 -27.55
CA ALA A 16 33.01 1.03 -27.88
C ALA A 16 32.00 1.29 -29.02
N GLY A 17 31.27 2.40 -28.91
CA GLY A 17 30.45 2.97 -29.97
C GLY A 17 30.84 4.42 -30.20
N CYS A 18 31.42 4.67 -31.38
CA CYS A 18 31.86 5.96 -31.94
C CYS A 18 30.73 7.00 -31.97
N HIS A 19 30.97 8.22 -31.51
CA HIS A 19 31.41 9.37 -32.31
C HIS A 19 30.47 9.72 -33.48
N ASN A 20 29.63 10.74 -33.28
CA ASN A 20 29.15 11.61 -34.35
C ASN A 20 28.78 12.98 -33.75
N GLN A 21 29.66 13.96 -33.97
CA GLN A 21 29.37 15.36 -33.77
C GLN A 21 28.75 15.89 -35.06
N ASN A 22 27.47 16.27 -35.00
CA ASN A 22 26.88 17.19 -35.97
C ASN A 22 26.54 18.48 -35.20
N GLU A 23 27.39 19.47 -35.38
CA GLU A 23 27.10 20.86 -35.01
C GLU A 23 26.05 21.40 -35.99
N SER A 24 24.87 21.72 -35.47
CA SER A 24 23.95 22.66 -36.12
C SER A 24 23.89 23.90 -35.23
N GLU A 25 24.48 24.97 -35.75
CA GLU A 25 24.50 26.30 -35.16
C GLU A 25 23.14 26.95 -35.41
N GLU A 26 22.19 26.71 -34.50
CA GLU A 26 20.89 27.39 -34.48
C GLU A 26 20.99 28.59 -33.54
N ALA A 27 20.63 29.78 -34.03
CA ALA A 27 20.74 31.04 -33.32
C ALA A 27 19.78 31.08 -32.11
N THR A 28 20.31 30.76 -30.92
CA THR A 28 19.56 30.78 -29.67
C THR A 28 19.38 32.21 -29.17
N THR A 29 18.15 32.72 -29.29
CA THR A 29 17.65 33.86 -28.53
C THR A 29 17.85 33.59 -27.03
N LYS A 30 18.81 34.30 -26.39
CA LYS A 30 19.07 34.21 -24.95
C LYS A 30 17.83 34.62 -24.16
N LEU A 31 17.03 33.63 -23.76
CA LEU A 31 16.06 33.79 -22.68
C LEU A 31 16.82 34.05 -21.37
N PRO A 32 16.36 35.00 -20.54
CA PRO A 32 16.98 35.28 -19.25
C PRO A 32 17.02 34.00 -18.40
N PRO A 33 18.10 33.78 -17.62
CA PRO A 33 18.24 32.61 -16.78
C PRO A 33 17.05 32.54 -15.82
N SER A 34 16.19 31.54 -16.03
CA SER A 34 15.10 31.23 -15.12
C SER A 34 15.69 30.97 -13.74
N LEU A 35 15.23 31.72 -12.73
CA LEU A 35 15.65 31.52 -11.34
C LEU A 35 15.51 30.02 -10.98
N PRO A 36 16.53 29.41 -10.36
CA PRO A 36 16.44 28.02 -9.93
C PRO A 36 15.26 27.89 -8.98
N THR A 37 14.23 27.17 -9.43
CA THR A 37 13.07 26.86 -8.60
C THR A 37 13.56 25.91 -7.51
N ALA A 38 13.59 26.38 -6.27
CA ALA A 38 14.04 25.57 -5.14
C ALA A 38 13.21 24.29 -5.07
N SER A 39 13.87 23.14 -5.09
CA SER A 39 13.20 21.85 -4.89
C SER A 39 12.53 21.86 -3.51
N PRO A 40 11.24 21.46 -3.42
CA PRO A 40 10.54 21.42 -2.14
C PRO A 40 11.27 20.50 -1.16
N SER A 41 11.27 20.85 0.11
CA SER A 41 11.85 19.99 1.14
C SER A 41 11.06 18.67 1.22
N LEU A 42 11.69 17.61 1.73
CA LEU A 42 11.00 16.33 1.97
C LEU A 42 9.77 16.53 2.88
N SER A 43 9.87 17.42 3.87
CA SER A 43 8.77 17.75 4.78
C SER A 43 7.58 18.36 4.03
N ASP A 44 7.81 19.30 3.10
CA ASP A 44 6.74 19.91 2.31
C ASP A 44 6.06 18.89 1.40
N SER A 45 6.84 18.00 0.81
CA SER A 45 6.36 16.91 -0.05
C SER A 45 5.44 15.98 0.76
N LEU A 46 5.82 15.64 1.98
CA LEU A 46 5.00 14.79 2.87
C LEU A 46 3.71 15.48 3.32
N ALA A 47 3.77 16.78 3.64
CA ALA A 47 2.57 17.54 3.95
C ALA A 47 1.60 17.58 2.76
N GLN A 48 2.11 17.64 1.52
CA GLN A 48 1.28 17.53 0.31
C GLN A 48 0.65 16.15 0.17
N LEU A 49 1.39 15.06 0.42
CA LEU A 49 0.85 13.70 0.41
C LEU A 49 -0.30 13.55 1.42
N VAL A 50 -0.10 13.97 2.67
CA VAL A 50 -1.11 13.85 3.74
C VAL A 50 -2.37 14.66 3.44
N LYS A 51 -2.26 15.75 2.67
CA LYS A 51 -3.42 16.54 2.21
C LYS A 51 -4.30 15.81 1.20
N LEU A 52 -3.80 14.77 0.53
CA LEU A 52 -4.60 13.95 -0.39
C LEU A 52 -5.61 13.07 0.37
N TYR A 53 -5.39 12.81 1.66
CA TYR A 53 -6.23 11.94 2.47
C TYR A 53 -7.28 12.75 3.24
N LEU A 54 -8.53 12.32 3.11
CA LEU A 54 -9.66 12.88 3.88
C LEU A 54 -9.64 12.33 5.31
N GLU A 55 -9.93 13.18 6.28
CA GLU A 55 -10.13 12.72 7.66
C GLU A 55 -11.43 11.94 7.75
N TYR A 56 -11.38 10.75 8.35
CA TYR A 56 -12.57 9.95 8.62
C TYR A 56 -12.72 9.70 10.12
N PRO A 57 -13.93 9.90 10.68
CA PRO A 57 -14.20 9.53 12.06
C PRO A 57 -14.21 8.00 12.21
N LEU A 58 -13.86 7.53 13.41
CA LEU A 58 -14.08 6.13 13.82
C LEU A 58 -15.41 6.02 14.62
N PRO A 59 -16.11 4.87 14.57
CA PRO A 59 -15.72 3.63 13.92
C PRO A 59 -15.82 3.68 12.39
N LEU A 60 -14.96 2.90 11.72
CA LEU A 60 -14.90 2.82 10.26
C LEU A 60 -14.90 1.37 9.81
N GLN A 61 -15.85 1.02 8.95
CA GLN A 61 -15.89 -0.28 8.29
C GLN A 61 -15.25 -0.18 6.90
N LEU A 62 -14.38 -1.12 6.58
CA LEU A 62 -13.69 -1.20 5.29
C LEU A 62 -14.03 -2.51 4.58
N SER A 63 -14.38 -2.40 3.31
CA SER A 63 -14.53 -3.52 2.38
C SER A 63 -14.20 -3.04 0.97
N THR A 64 -13.52 -3.90 0.19
CA THR A 64 -13.29 -3.68 -1.24
C THR A 64 -14.26 -4.48 -2.11
N GLU A 65 -15.23 -5.17 -1.50
CA GLU A 65 -16.28 -5.84 -2.23
C GLU A 65 -17.05 -4.82 -3.06
N VAL A 66 -17.17 -5.11 -4.35
CA VAL A 66 -18.07 -4.40 -5.23
C VAL A 66 -19.45 -4.97 -4.93
N LEU A 67 -20.16 -4.38 -3.96
CA LEU A 67 -21.57 -4.70 -3.76
C LEU A 67 -22.28 -4.50 -5.11
N GLU A 68 -22.94 -5.57 -5.60
CA GLU A 68 -23.75 -5.47 -6.81
C GLU A 68 -24.68 -4.27 -6.68
N LYS A 69 -24.70 -3.46 -7.74
CA LYS A 69 -25.32 -2.14 -7.86
C LYS A 69 -26.79 -2.14 -7.40
N GLY A 70 -27.03 -2.10 -6.10
CA GLY A 70 -28.25 -1.53 -5.53
C GLY A 70 -28.15 -0.01 -5.61
N PRO A 71 -29.21 0.72 -6.03
CA PRO A 71 -29.22 2.18 -6.00
C PRO A 71 -29.17 2.66 -4.53
N GLY A 72 -27.97 2.88 -4.00
CA GLY A 72 -27.77 3.45 -2.67
C GLY A 72 -26.59 2.92 -1.84
N HIS A 73 -25.88 1.88 -2.28
CA HIS A 73 -24.73 1.35 -1.53
C HIS A 73 -23.46 1.36 -2.39
N ARG A 74 -22.91 2.55 -2.63
CA ARG A 74 -21.51 2.65 -3.10
C ARG A 74 -20.61 2.36 -1.90
N SER A 75 -19.64 1.46 -2.05
CA SER A 75 -18.56 1.37 -1.05
C SER A 75 -17.96 2.78 -0.91
N PRO A 76 -17.90 3.36 0.32
CA PRO A 76 -17.40 4.71 0.54
C PRO A 76 -15.93 4.90 0.14
N LEU A 77 -15.25 3.82 -0.27
CA LEU A 77 -13.83 3.74 -0.59
C LEU A 77 -13.56 3.67 -2.10
N ALA A 78 -14.60 3.86 -2.93
CA ALA A 78 -14.51 3.78 -4.38
C ALA A 78 -13.87 5.01 -5.07
N GLU A 79 -13.66 6.13 -4.39
CA GLU A 79 -13.27 7.39 -5.04
C GLU A 79 -11.92 8.00 -4.61
N GLY A 80 -11.12 7.33 -3.76
CA GLY A 80 -9.89 7.90 -3.19
C GLY A 80 -9.03 8.70 -4.19
N GLN A 81 -8.33 9.73 -3.72
CA GLN A 81 -7.58 10.63 -4.61
C GLN A 81 -6.35 9.92 -5.20
N PRO A 82 -6.08 9.97 -6.52
CA PRO A 82 -4.88 9.38 -7.09
C PRO A 82 -3.62 9.93 -6.42
N ILE A 83 -2.74 9.05 -5.95
CA ILE A 83 -1.46 9.42 -5.35
C ILE A 83 -0.45 9.64 -6.47
N PRO A 84 0.14 10.85 -6.60
CA PRO A 84 1.18 11.11 -7.58
C PRO A 84 2.36 10.13 -7.47
N ARG A 85 2.88 9.68 -8.62
CA ARG A 85 3.93 8.64 -8.69
C ARG A 85 5.20 9.01 -7.92
N ASN A 86 5.52 10.31 -7.81
CA ASN A 86 6.67 10.77 -7.04
C ASN A 86 6.54 10.51 -5.52
N PHE A 87 5.37 10.11 -5.00
CA PHE A 87 5.21 9.69 -3.60
C PHE A 87 5.27 8.19 -3.38
N TRP A 88 5.26 7.38 -4.45
CA TRP A 88 5.08 5.94 -4.30
C TRP A 88 6.22 5.25 -3.55
N PHE A 89 7.44 5.79 -3.64
CA PHE A 89 8.60 5.28 -2.93
C PHE A 89 8.40 5.19 -1.40
N LEU A 90 7.48 5.99 -0.84
CA LEU A 90 7.15 5.99 0.59
C LEU A 90 6.39 4.73 1.02
N PHE A 91 5.81 3.99 0.08
CA PHE A 91 5.00 2.79 0.35
C PHE A 91 5.78 1.49 0.08
N GLY A 92 7.10 1.56 -0.15
CA GLY A 92 7.95 0.38 -0.26
C GLY A 92 7.52 -0.59 -1.36
N GLU A 93 7.37 -1.87 -1.02
CA GLU A 93 7.04 -2.94 -1.97
C GLU A 93 5.66 -2.78 -2.65
N TYR A 94 4.75 -1.98 -2.10
CA TYR A 94 3.44 -1.75 -2.70
C TYR A 94 3.47 -0.77 -3.90
N SER A 95 4.66 -0.26 -4.24
CA SER A 95 4.89 0.68 -5.35
C SER A 95 5.39 0.03 -6.64
N THR A 96 5.64 -1.28 -6.64
CA THR A 96 6.28 -1.98 -7.76
C THR A 96 5.24 -2.52 -8.74
N GLY A 97 4.83 -1.68 -9.70
CA GLY A 97 4.04 -2.13 -10.84
C GLY A 97 3.85 -1.03 -11.87
N GLU A 98 4.22 -1.29 -13.13
CA GLU A 98 4.24 -0.30 -14.21
C GLU A 98 2.85 0.31 -14.48
N ASP A 99 1.81 -0.51 -14.38
CA ASP A 99 0.38 -0.15 -14.60
C ASP A 99 -0.40 0.03 -13.30
N SER A 100 0.30 0.04 -12.18
CA SER A 100 -0.33 0.01 -10.88
C SER A 100 -0.76 1.43 -10.49
N SER A 101 -1.89 1.61 -9.80
CA SER A 101 -2.35 2.94 -9.37
C SER A 101 -2.68 2.90 -7.89
N MET A 102 -2.19 3.88 -7.14
CA MET A 102 -2.44 4.02 -5.71
C MET A 102 -3.40 5.18 -5.45
N PHE A 103 -4.31 5.01 -4.50
CA PHE A 103 -5.30 6.04 -4.16
C PHE A 103 -5.32 6.31 -2.65
N ALA A 104 -5.32 7.59 -2.28
CA ALA A 104 -5.47 8.07 -0.93
C ALA A 104 -6.95 7.98 -0.52
N VAL A 105 -7.28 7.10 0.43
CA VAL A 105 -8.67 6.83 0.81
C VAL A 105 -9.07 7.66 2.01
N ALA A 106 -8.35 7.51 3.12
CA ALA A 106 -8.64 8.23 4.36
C ALA A 106 -7.41 8.32 5.26
N LYS A 107 -7.39 9.31 6.16
CA LYS A 107 -6.40 9.39 7.24
C LYS A 107 -7.07 9.37 8.61
N LEU A 108 -6.34 8.80 9.56
CA LEU A 108 -6.72 8.67 10.95
C LEU A 108 -5.63 9.32 11.82
N PRO A 109 -5.96 10.26 12.73
CA PRO A 109 -4.99 10.78 13.67
C PRO A 109 -4.60 9.66 14.64
N LEU A 110 -3.32 9.35 14.79
CA LEU A 110 -2.83 8.37 15.75
C LEU A 110 -2.08 9.09 16.90
N PRO A 111 -2.02 8.49 18.10
CA PRO A 111 -1.18 9.01 19.17
C PRO A 111 0.30 9.14 18.76
N SER A 112 1.06 9.91 19.54
CA SER A 112 2.53 10.06 19.36
C SER A 112 2.95 10.71 18.04
N GLN A 113 2.19 11.70 17.56
CA GLN A 113 2.50 12.43 16.32
C GLN A 113 2.59 11.51 15.08
N LYS A 114 1.75 10.48 15.03
CA LYS A 114 1.64 9.58 13.91
C LYS A 114 0.33 9.80 13.17
N THR A 115 0.29 9.38 11.92
CA THR A 115 -0.92 9.43 11.11
C THR A 115 -1.10 8.09 10.41
N GLY A 116 -2.29 7.49 10.58
CA GLY A 116 -2.68 6.32 9.82
C GLY A 116 -3.18 6.75 8.45
N LEU A 117 -2.61 6.22 7.39
CA LEU A 117 -3.01 6.48 5.99
C LEU A 117 -3.61 5.21 5.41
N LEU A 118 -4.94 5.21 5.23
CA LEU A 118 -5.65 4.15 4.51
C LEU A 118 -5.46 4.40 3.01
N THR A 119 -4.71 3.52 2.38
CA THR A 119 -4.32 3.64 0.98
C THR A 119 -4.83 2.44 0.22
N ARG A 120 -5.51 2.69 -0.90
CA ARG A 120 -5.86 1.64 -1.84
C ARG A 120 -4.65 1.37 -2.71
N VAL A 121 -4.17 0.14 -2.68
CA VAL A 121 -2.96 -0.29 -3.38
C VAL A 121 -3.27 -1.39 -4.40
N PRO A 122 -2.40 -1.56 -5.40
CA PRO A 122 -2.44 -2.70 -6.32
C PRO A 122 -2.51 -4.04 -5.57
N GLY A 123 -3.47 -4.89 -5.96
CA GLY A 123 -3.44 -6.32 -5.73
C GLY A 123 -2.75 -7.03 -6.88
N MET A 124 -3.05 -8.32 -7.08
CA MET A 124 -2.42 -9.11 -8.15
C MET A 124 -2.74 -8.59 -9.57
N TYR A 125 -3.97 -8.13 -9.80
CA TYR A 125 -4.45 -7.71 -11.13
C TYR A 125 -4.96 -6.27 -11.18
N MET A 126 -5.47 -5.75 -10.07
CA MET A 126 -6.03 -4.41 -9.98
C MET A 126 -5.87 -3.88 -8.56
N PRO A 127 -6.05 -2.58 -8.30
CA PRO A 127 -6.07 -2.02 -6.94
C PRO A 127 -7.27 -2.57 -6.14
N SER A 128 -7.12 -3.76 -5.57
CA SER A 128 -8.16 -4.48 -4.82
C SER A 128 -7.93 -4.48 -3.31
N LYS A 129 -6.77 -3.96 -2.86
CA LYS A 129 -6.31 -3.96 -1.47
C LYS A 129 -6.43 -2.58 -0.85
N ILE A 130 -6.73 -2.54 0.44
CA ILE A 130 -6.58 -1.36 1.29
C ILE A 130 -5.62 -1.72 2.41
N ILE A 131 -4.58 -0.89 2.55
CA ILE A 131 -3.56 -1.03 3.58
C ILE A 131 -3.57 0.22 4.44
N LEU A 132 -3.53 0.03 5.75
CA LEU A 132 -3.23 1.05 6.72
C LEU A 132 -1.71 1.20 6.83
N PHE A 133 -1.18 2.34 6.42
CA PHE A 133 0.21 2.73 6.64
C PHE A 133 0.31 3.65 7.84
N VAL A 134 1.11 3.30 8.86
CA VAL A 134 1.36 4.18 9.99
C VAL A 134 2.57 5.04 9.71
N PHE A 135 2.29 6.31 9.43
CA PHE A 135 3.28 7.31 9.10
C PHE A 135 3.74 8.07 10.34
N ASP A 136 5.05 8.21 10.51
CA ASP A 136 5.66 9.02 11.56
C ASP A 136 5.91 10.43 11.03
N ASN A 137 5.24 11.43 11.62
CA ASN A 137 5.24 12.79 11.08
C ASN A 137 6.57 13.53 11.32
N GLN A 138 7.43 13.05 12.22
CA GLN A 138 8.73 13.66 12.49
C GLN A 138 9.79 13.17 11.51
N THR A 139 9.83 11.86 11.30
CA THR A 139 10.83 11.19 10.45
C THR A 139 10.40 11.12 8.99
N GLY A 140 9.09 11.22 8.73
CA GLY A 140 8.55 11.10 7.39
C GLY A 140 8.60 9.67 6.84
N GLN A 141 8.53 8.66 7.72
CA GLN A 141 8.65 7.26 7.33
C GLN A 141 7.43 6.45 7.72
N VAL A 142 7.13 5.41 6.93
CA VAL A 142 6.19 4.36 7.32
C VAL A 142 6.86 3.49 8.38
N THR A 143 6.23 3.37 9.54
CA THR A 143 6.75 2.60 10.69
C THR A 143 6.02 1.28 10.91
N SER A 144 4.82 1.12 10.34
CA SER A 144 4.03 -0.10 10.45
C SER A 144 3.01 -0.14 9.32
N THR A 145 2.62 -1.34 8.89
CA THR A 145 1.59 -1.57 7.89
C THR A 145 0.62 -2.64 8.36
N CYS A 146 -0.63 -2.57 7.91
CA CYS A 146 -1.64 -3.58 8.16
C CYS A 146 -2.59 -3.65 6.97
N GLU A 147 -2.72 -4.81 6.34
CA GLU A 147 -3.73 -5.00 5.31
C GLU A 147 -5.11 -5.16 5.96
N VAL A 148 -6.03 -4.26 5.61
CA VAL A 148 -7.31 -4.12 6.31
C VAL A 148 -8.50 -4.55 5.45
N ALA A 149 -8.39 -4.48 4.13
CA ALA A 149 -9.42 -5.00 3.25
C ALA A 149 -8.85 -5.48 1.91
N GLU A 150 -9.41 -6.57 1.39
CA GLU A 150 -9.14 -7.09 0.05
C GLU A 150 -10.29 -7.96 -0.41
N THR A 151 -10.58 -7.93 -1.70
CA THR A 151 -11.42 -8.93 -2.36
C THR A 151 -10.56 -9.53 -3.44
N PHE A 152 -10.25 -10.81 -3.29
CA PHE A 152 -9.37 -11.54 -4.17
C PHE A 152 -10.15 -12.66 -4.86
N GLY A 153 -9.84 -12.86 -6.14
CA GLY A 153 -10.35 -13.95 -6.94
C GLY A 153 -9.43 -14.22 -8.12
N ASP A 154 -8.89 -15.43 -8.19
CA ASP A 154 -8.09 -15.89 -9.33
C ASP A 154 -8.15 -17.40 -9.50
N ALA A 155 -8.38 -17.89 -10.72
CA ALA A 155 -8.32 -19.31 -11.06
C ALA A 155 -9.09 -20.27 -10.10
N GLY A 156 -10.16 -19.80 -9.44
CA GLY A 156 -10.94 -20.57 -8.46
C GLY A 156 -10.55 -20.35 -6.98
N ASP A 157 -9.41 -19.70 -6.73
CA ASP A 157 -9.03 -19.20 -5.42
C ASP A 157 -9.76 -17.89 -5.14
N VAL A 158 -10.52 -17.81 -4.05
CA VAL A 158 -11.21 -16.58 -3.64
C VAL A 158 -11.09 -16.34 -2.14
N TYR A 159 -11.11 -15.08 -1.75
CA TYR A 159 -11.41 -14.67 -0.38
C TYR A 159 -11.86 -13.22 -0.32
N VAL A 160 -12.55 -12.91 0.76
CA VAL A 160 -12.96 -11.56 1.13
C VAL A 160 -12.35 -11.22 2.48
N ARG A 161 -11.68 -10.09 2.56
CA ARG A 161 -11.14 -9.48 3.76
C ARG A 161 -11.82 -8.13 3.97
N THR A 162 -12.47 -7.99 5.11
CA THR A 162 -13.09 -6.74 5.58
C THR A 162 -12.55 -6.38 6.95
N SER A 163 -12.69 -5.13 7.37
CA SER A 163 -12.28 -4.73 8.72
C SER A 163 -13.20 -3.72 9.36
N ASN A 164 -13.26 -3.76 10.69
CA ASN A 164 -13.80 -2.68 11.51
C ASN A 164 -12.66 -2.03 12.30
N LEU A 165 -12.52 -0.72 12.18
CA LEU A 165 -11.56 0.10 12.90
C LEU A 165 -12.31 0.89 13.97
N SER A 166 -11.81 0.90 15.20
CA SER A 166 -12.40 1.69 16.30
C SER A 166 -11.35 2.10 17.32
N TRP A 167 -11.66 3.13 18.10
CA TRP A 167 -10.83 3.49 19.26
C TRP A 167 -11.13 2.56 20.43
N GLY A 168 -10.07 2.02 21.03
CA GLY A 168 -10.12 1.36 22.33
C GLY A 168 -10.19 2.39 23.48
N ALA A 169 -10.30 1.88 24.70
CA ALA A 169 -10.54 2.71 25.88
C ALA A 169 -9.38 3.66 26.22
N ARG A 170 -8.15 3.36 25.79
CA ARG A 170 -6.95 4.19 26.01
C ARG A 170 -6.49 4.90 24.73
N GLN A 171 -7.41 5.09 23.77
CA GLN A 171 -7.14 5.70 22.46
C GLN A 171 -6.13 4.92 21.60
N GLU A 172 -6.00 3.62 21.85
CA GLU A 172 -5.40 2.68 20.92
C GLU A 172 -6.35 2.42 19.75
N LEU A 173 -5.82 2.39 18.52
CA LEU A 173 -6.58 1.92 17.37
C LEU A 173 -6.73 0.40 17.47
N SER A 174 -7.96 -0.09 17.54
CA SER A 174 -8.31 -1.50 17.39
C SER A 174 -8.75 -1.77 15.97
N ILE A 175 -8.24 -2.84 15.37
CA ILE A 175 -8.53 -3.25 14.00
C ILE A 175 -8.98 -4.71 14.04
N VAL A 176 -10.26 -4.94 13.77
CA VAL A 176 -10.82 -6.29 13.66
C VAL A 176 -10.97 -6.63 12.19
N VAL A 177 -10.07 -7.45 11.68
CA VAL A 177 -10.07 -7.94 10.30
C VAL A 177 -10.80 -9.28 10.25
N SER A 178 -11.78 -9.39 9.37
CA SER A 178 -12.54 -10.60 9.09
C SER A 178 -12.19 -11.10 7.70
N GLN A 179 -11.67 -12.33 7.61
CA GLN A 179 -11.50 -13.06 6.37
C GLN A 179 -12.60 -14.11 6.23
N SER A 180 -13.21 -14.18 5.05
CA SER A 180 -14.33 -15.07 4.73
C SER A 180 -14.30 -15.50 3.26
N ASN A 181 -15.17 -16.45 2.91
CA ASN A 181 -15.33 -16.99 1.56
C ASN A 181 -14.03 -17.56 1.00
N CYS A 182 -13.16 -18.11 1.86
CA CYS A 182 -11.96 -18.80 1.41
C CYS A 182 -12.35 -20.04 0.59
N SER A 183 -11.89 -20.09 -0.67
CA SER A 183 -12.01 -21.25 -1.54
C SER A 183 -10.74 -21.38 -2.39
N PRO A 184 -10.34 -22.59 -2.80
CA PRO A 184 -10.89 -23.88 -2.39
C PRO A 184 -10.59 -24.15 -0.91
N ILE A 185 -11.56 -24.73 -0.20
CA ILE A 185 -11.31 -25.30 1.13
C ILE A 185 -10.57 -26.61 0.87
N ASN A 186 -9.26 -26.66 1.11
CA ASN A 186 -8.53 -27.92 1.05
C ASN A 186 -9.00 -28.82 2.21
N GLU A 187 -9.83 -29.82 1.92
CA GLU A 187 -10.37 -30.78 2.89
C GLU A 187 -9.27 -31.58 3.62
N ASN A 188 -8.07 -31.71 3.03
CA ASN A 188 -6.93 -32.37 3.66
C ASN A 188 -6.15 -31.48 4.66
N LEU A 189 -6.42 -30.17 4.75
CA LEU A 189 -5.77 -29.22 5.68
C LEU A 189 -4.22 -29.16 5.64
N ASP A 190 -3.54 -29.95 4.80
CA ASP A 190 -2.08 -30.06 4.78
C ASP A 190 -1.39 -28.82 4.16
N ASN A 191 -2.13 -28.04 3.36
CA ASN A 191 -1.68 -26.80 2.74
C ASN A 191 -2.85 -25.80 2.67
N ILE A 192 -3.33 -25.33 3.81
CA ILE A 192 -4.39 -24.32 3.82
C ILE A 192 -3.81 -22.97 3.35
N THR A 193 -4.06 -22.59 2.10
CA THR A 193 -3.70 -21.28 1.56
C THR A 193 -4.61 -20.17 2.10
N CYS A 194 -5.86 -20.49 2.47
CA CYS A 194 -6.84 -19.54 3.01
C CYS A 194 -7.79 -20.20 4.03
N THR A 195 -8.02 -19.58 5.19
CA THR A 195 -9.05 -20.01 6.15
C THR A 195 -9.88 -18.83 6.61
N ASP A 196 -11.19 -19.04 6.72
CA ASP A 196 -12.09 -18.09 7.38
C ASP A 196 -11.61 -17.82 8.80
N SER A 197 -11.34 -16.55 9.09
CA SER A 197 -10.70 -16.17 10.34
C SER A 197 -11.02 -14.74 10.73
N THR A 198 -10.81 -14.46 12.01
CA THR A 198 -10.83 -13.10 12.56
C THR A 198 -9.45 -12.81 13.14
N LEU A 199 -8.87 -11.70 12.72
CA LEU A 199 -7.59 -11.18 13.20
C LEU A 199 -7.88 -9.88 13.96
N ILE A 200 -7.34 -9.76 15.17
CA ILE A 200 -7.48 -8.56 15.99
C ILE A 200 -6.10 -7.95 16.14
N TYR A 201 -5.95 -6.73 15.65
CA TYR A 201 -4.75 -5.92 15.82
C TYR A 201 -5.04 -4.75 16.73
N GLU A 202 -4.00 -4.30 17.43
CA GLU A 202 -4.05 -3.09 18.25
C GLU A 202 -2.83 -2.23 17.96
N SER A 203 -3.01 -0.90 18.02
CA SER A 203 -1.91 0.05 17.95
C SER A 203 -1.36 0.34 19.34
N ASN A 204 -0.06 0.14 19.55
CA ASN A 204 0.63 0.63 20.74
C ASN A 204 1.74 1.60 20.32
N LYS A 205 1.62 2.88 20.72
CA LYS A 205 2.54 3.96 20.29
C LYS A 205 2.71 4.01 18.76
N GLY A 206 1.61 3.73 18.04
CA GLY A 206 1.56 3.65 16.59
C GLY A 206 2.41 2.54 15.96
N LEU A 207 2.66 1.45 16.68
CA LEU A 207 3.03 0.17 16.09
C LEU A 207 1.79 -0.72 16.08
N ILE A 208 1.44 -1.28 14.92
CA ILE A 208 0.33 -2.22 14.80
C ILE A 208 0.84 -3.63 15.07
N SER A 209 0.22 -4.33 16.01
CA SER A 209 0.58 -5.69 16.38
C SER A 209 -0.63 -6.60 16.35
N LEU A 210 -0.47 -7.82 15.84
CA LEU A 210 -1.50 -8.86 15.92
C LEU A 210 -1.59 -9.36 17.36
N ILE A 211 -2.77 -9.23 17.97
CA ILE A 211 -3.03 -9.66 19.35
C ILE A 211 -3.69 -11.04 19.36
N THR A 212 -4.58 -11.30 18.42
CA THR A 212 -5.36 -12.54 18.42
C THR A 212 -5.72 -12.95 17.00
N LYS A 213 -5.64 -14.27 16.74
CA LYS A 213 -6.15 -14.92 15.54
C LYS A 213 -7.14 -16.00 15.96
N ARG A 214 -8.36 -15.96 15.42
CA ARG A 214 -9.41 -16.95 15.66
C ARG A 214 -9.86 -17.55 14.35
N LYS A 215 -9.95 -18.87 14.26
CA LYS A 215 -10.63 -19.54 13.15
C LYS A 215 -12.13 -19.34 13.32
N LYS A 216 -12.85 -19.04 12.22
CA LYS A 216 -14.31 -19.10 12.25
C LYS A 216 -14.73 -20.55 12.11
N THR A 217 -15.47 -21.05 13.09
CA THR A 217 -16.16 -22.34 12.96
C THR A 217 -17.39 -22.08 12.11
N GLN A 218 -17.48 -22.74 10.95
CA GLN A 218 -18.68 -22.74 10.12
C GLN A 218 -19.77 -23.59 10.78
#